data_AF-X1I845-F1
#
_entry.id   AF-X1I845-F1
#
_cell.length_a   1.000
_cell.length_b   1.000
_cell.length_c   1.000
_cell.angle_alpha   90.00
_cell.angle_beta   90.00
_cell.angle_gamma   90.00
#
_symmetry.space_group_name_H-M   'P 1'
#
loop_
_entity.id
_entity.type
_entity.pdbx_description
1 polymer ?
#
loop_
_entity_poly.entity_id
_entity_poly.type
_entity_poly.pdbx_seq_one_letter_code
_entity_poly.pdbx_strand_id
1 'polypeptide(L)'
;MEYPNQVYISEAIDSWGYPLDVDRRLLEKIIAHEVCHQWWYNLIGNDEVDVGFLDEGLTCWSTDYYGEYYHGDWEFFQYTRYIDEVRVYYAEHGLSSKINQTVYECLATDTDYYYVAYHKAPLIFEALRQTLGLTDFLEGLKLYF
;
A
#
# COMPACT_ATOMS: atom_id res chain seq x y z
N MET A 1 9.14 -1.07 -9.86
CA MET A 1 10.37 -1.47 -9.16
C MET A 1 11.14 -0.23 -8.74
N GLU A 2 11.38 -0.16 -7.46
CA GLU A 2 11.59 1.02 -6.66
C GLU A 2 13.07 1.32 -6.41
N TYR A 3 13.98 0.90 -7.29
CA TYR A 3 15.41 1.04 -7.05
C TYR A 3 15.80 2.49 -6.68
N PRO A 4 16.73 2.68 -5.72
CA PRO A 4 17.12 4.00 -5.24
C PRO A 4 17.53 4.93 -6.38
N ASN A 5 16.84 6.06 -6.52
CA ASN A 5 17.05 7.07 -7.56
C ASN A 5 16.86 6.59 -9.01
N GLN A 6 16.36 5.38 -9.22
CA GLN A 6 16.11 4.82 -10.55
C GLN A 6 14.88 3.94 -10.56
N VAL A 7 13.71 4.57 -10.49
CA VAL A 7 12.43 3.86 -10.53
C VAL A 7 12.15 3.36 -11.95
N TYR A 8 11.87 2.05 -12.08
CA TYR A 8 11.47 1.42 -13.33
C TYR A 8 9.97 1.15 -13.32
N ILE A 9 9.29 1.66 -14.36
CA ILE A 9 7.86 1.56 -14.54
C ILE A 9 7.62 1.03 -15.95
N SER A 10 6.74 0.04 -16.06
CA SER A 10 6.41 -0.58 -17.34
C SER A 10 4.92 -0.51 -17.59
N GLU A 11 4.56 -0.18 -18.83
CA GLU A 11 3.22 -0.35 -19.37
C GLU A 11 2.81 -1.84 -19.50
N ALA A 12 3.67 -2.81 -19.14
CA ALA A 12 3.30 -4.22 -19.11
C ALA A 12 2.17 -4.54 -18.11
N ILE A 13 1.84 -3.60 -17.22
CA ILE A 13 0.65 -3.65 -16.37
C ILE A 13 -0.64 -3.33 -17.15
N ASP A 14 -0.54 -2.67 -18.31
CA ASP A 14 -1.67 -2.32 -19.15
C ASP A 14 -2.25 -3.61 -19.77
N SER A 15 -3.53 -3.83 -19.52
CA SER A 15 -4.28 -4.86 -20.23
C SER A 15 -4.90 -4.21 -21.45
N TRP A 16 -4.60 -4.73 -22.65
CA TRP A 16 -5.17 -4.25 -23.93
C TRP A 16 -6.71 -4.19 -23.97
N GLY A 17 -7.40 -4.80 -22.99
CA GLY A 17 -8.85 -4.75 -22.85
C GLY A 17 -9.39 -3.67 -21.91
N TYR A 18 -8.54 -2.94 -21.18
CA TYR A 18 -9.00 -1.88 -20.28
C TYR A 18 -9.32 -0.59 -21.02
N PRO A 19 -10.30 0.20 -20.54
CA PRO A 19 -10.48 1.57 -20.96
C PRO A 19 -9.24 2.42 -20.66
N LEU A 20 -8.90 3.34 -21.57
CA LEU A 20 -7.69 4.19 -21.46
C LEU A 20 -7.61 4.99 -20.15
N ASP A 21 -8.76 5.40 -19.59
CA ASP A 21 -8.82 6.08 -18.31
C ASP A 21 -8.44 5.17 -17.13
N VAL A 22 -8.76 3.89 -17.20
CA VAL A 22 -8.35 2.89 -16.20
C VAL A 22 -6.85 2.66 -16.27
N ASP A 23 -6.29 2.49 -17.47
CA ASP A 23 -4.84 2.30 -17.67
C ASP A 23 -4.05 3.52 -17.16
N ARG A 24 -4.51 4.73 -17.50
CA ARG A 24 -3.86 5.97 -17.01
C ARG A 24 -3.88 6.06 -15.49
N ARG A 25 -5.00 5.73 -14.86
CA ARG A 25 -5.12 5.74 -13.40
C ARG A 25 -4.21 4.69 -12.75
N LEU A 26 -4.11 3.50 -13.36
CA LEU A 26 -3.24 2.43 -12.88
C LEU A 26 -1.76 2.82 -13.00
N LEU A 27 -1.37 3.38 -14.14
CA LEU A 27 0.00 3.89 -14.35
C LEU A 27 0.33 5.00 -13.36
N GLU A 28 -0.58 5.95 -13.13
CA GLU A 28 -0.41 7.01 -12.13
C GLU A 28 -0.24 6.44 -10.71
N LYS A 29 -1.08 5.46 -10.32
CA LYS A 29 -0.96 4.74 -9.04
C LYS A 29 0.44 4.16 -8.87
N ILE A 30 0.92 3.43 -9.87
CA ILE A 30 2.21 2.74 -9.82
C ILE A 30 3.34 3.77 -9.73
N ILE A 31 3.28 4.85 -10.51
CA ILE A 31 4.27 5.94 -10.41
C ILE A 31 4.31 6.49 -8.98
N ALA A 32 3.16 6.83 -8.40
CA ALA A 32 3.09 7.37 -7.05
C ALA A 32 3.62 6.37 -6.00
N HIS A 33 3.23 5.09 -6.09
CA HIS A 33 3.69 4.01 -5.20
C HIS A 33 5.20 3.86 -5.24
N GLU A 34 5.76 3.68 -6.42
CA GLU A 34 7.19 3.43 -6.61
C GLU A 34 8.06 4.64 -6.26
N VAL A 35 7.53 5.86 -6.41
CA VAL A 35 8.17 7.09 -5.93
C VAL A 35 8.08 7.22 -4.41
N CYS A 36 6.98 6.79 -3.78
CA CYS A 36 6.85 6.80 -2.32
C CYS A 36 7.87 5.85 -1.65
N HIS A 37 8.21 4.74 -2.30
CA HIS A 37 9.32 3.88 -1.87
C HIS A 37 10.69 4.57 -1.85
N GLN A 38 10.86 5.78 -2.39
CA GLN A 38 12.12 6.52 -2.20
C GLN A 38 12.32 6.95 -0.74
N TRP A 39 11.26 7.00 0.08
CA TRP A 39 11.33 7.21 1.52
C TRP A 39 11.14 5.89 2.28
N TRP A 40 10.00 5.24 2.08
CA TRP A 40 9.65 3.96 2.70
C TRP A 40 10.45 2.84 2.04
N TYR A 41 11.03 1.91 2.80
CA TYR A 41 12.08 1.00 2.34
C TYR A 41 13.42 1.66 2.01
N ASN A 42 13.55 2.49 0.96
CA ASN A 42 14.89 2.88 0.49
C ASN A 42 15.71 3.72 1.48
N LEU A 43 15.09 4.71 2.16
CA LEU A 43 15.81 5.54 3.13
C LEU A 43 15.73 4.98 4.56
N ILE A 44 14.56 4.47 4.96
CA ILE A 44 14.37 3.89 6.31
C ILE A 44 15.07 2.54 6.45
N GLY A 45 15.02 1.69 5.42
CA GLY A 45 15.70 0.40 5.37
C GLY A 45 15.11 -0.65 6.32
N ASN A 46 13.79 -0.82 6.34
CA ASN A 46 13.17 -1.90 7.12
C ASN A 46 13.63 -3.29 6.62
N ASP A 47 13.54 -4.29 7.49
CA ASP A 47 13.75 -5.68 7.09
C ASP A 47 12.53 -6.14 6.26
N GLU A 48 12.67 -6.15 4.93
CA GLU A 48 11.59 -6.50 4.01
C GLU A 48 11.05 -7.93 4.23
N VAL A 49 11.87 -8.83 4.78
CA VAL A 49 11.49 -10.22 5.01
C VAL A 49 10.63 -10.32 6.27
N ASP A 50 11.03 -9.63 7.34
CA ASP A 50 10.36 -9.76 8.64
C ASP A 50 9.22 -8.76 8.83
N VAL A 51 9.35 -7.54 8.28
CA VAL A 51 8.41 -6.43 8.49
C VAL A 51 8.10 -5.64 7.21
N GLY A 52 8.24 -6.26 6.02
CA GLY A 52 7.97 -5.62 4.72
C GLY A 52 6.55 -5.05 4.55
N PHE A 53 5.58 -5.45 5.40
CA PHE A 53 4.26 -4.81 5.45
C PHE A 53 4.32 -3.32 5.84
N LEU A 54 5.39 -2.87 6.52
CA LEU A 54 5.60 -1.45 6.81
C LEU A 54 5.98 -0.69 5.55
N ASP A 55 6.86 -1.28 4.73
CA ASP A 55 7.34 -0.67 3.50
C ASP A 55 6.21 -0.51 2.49
N GLU A 56 5.52 -1.60 2.19
CA GLU A 56 4.40 -1.58 1.25
C GLU A 56 3.19 -0.85 1.82
N GLY A 57 2.90 -1.03 3.11
CA GLY A 57 1.73 -0.42 3.74
C GLY A 57 1.82 1.10 3.83
N LEU A 58 2.98 1.65 4.20
CA LEU A 58 3.19 3.10 4.20
C LEU A 58 3.21 3.66 2.78
N THR A 59 3.73 2.89 1.82
CA THR A 59 3.74 3.28 0.42
C THR A 59 2.34 3.31 -0.18
N CYS A 60 1.52 2.28 0.05
CA CYS A 60 0.11 2.27 -0.34
C CYS A 60 -0.67 3.41 0.31
N TRP A 61 -0.50 3.62 1.63
CA TRP A 61 -1.19 4.73 2.30
C TRP A 61 -0.76 6.09 1.75
N SER A 62 0.53 6.29 1.46
CA SER A 62 1.05 7.53 0.87
C SER A 62 0.55 7.75 -0.57
N THR A 63 0.40 6.67 -1.34
CA THR A 63 -0.19 6.68 -2.68
C THR A 63 -1.65 7.13 -2.64
N ASP A 64 -2.42 6.59 -1.69
CA ASP A 64 -3.81 6.98 -1.49
C ASP A 64 -3.94 8.40 -0.92
N TYR A 65 -2.99 8.85 -0.10
CA TYR A 65 -2.91 10.25 0.34
C TYR A 65 -2.59 11.21 -0.81
N TYR A 66 -1.73 10.80 -1.75
CA TYR A 66 -1.53 11.52 -3.02
C TYR A 66 -2.85 11.56 -3.83
N GLY A 67 -3.60 10.47 -3.86
CA GLY A 67 -4.96 10.40 -4.43
C GLY A 67 -5.92 11.40 -3.79
N GLU A 68 -5.97 11.43 -2.45
CA GLU A 68 -6.78 12.38 -1.68
C GLU A 68 -6.41 13.83 -2.03
N TYR A 69 -5.11 14.14 -2.12
CA TYR A 69 -4.64 15.50 -2.35
C TYR A 69 -4.94 16.02 -3.76
N TYR A 70 -4.72 15.20 -4.80
CA TYR A 70 -4.84 15.64 -6.19
C TYR A 70 -6.20 15.33 -6.82
N HIS A 71 -6.88 14.29 -6.37
CA HIS A 71 -8.16 13.82 -6.91
C HIS A 71 -9.32 13.98 -5.92
N GLY A 72 -9.05 14.40 -4.68
CA GLY A 72 -10.07 14.69 -3.67
C GLY A 72 -10.68 13.44 -3.01
N ASP A 73 -10.09 12.27 -3.23
CA ASP A 73 -10.59 10.99 -2.74
C ASP A 73 -9.44 10.05 -2.34
N TRP A 74 -9.42 9.64 -1.07
CA TRP A 74 -8.43 8.68 -0.55
C TRP A 74 -8.61 7.28 -1.15
N GLU A 75 -9.82 6.93 -1.60
CA GLU A 75 -10.09 5.64 -2.22
C GLU A 75 -9.87 5.67 -3.75
N PHE A 76 -9.39 6.79 -4.33
CA PHE A 76 -9.28 6.99 -5.77
C PHE A 76 -8.52 5.87 -6.52
N PHE A 77 -7.43 5.37 -5.92
CA PHE A 77 -6.58 4.31 -6.46
C PHE A 77 -6.94 2.90 -5.97
N GLN A 78 -7.95 2.78 -5.11
CA GLN A 78 -8.43 1.50 -4.59
C GLN A 78 -9.43 0.90 -5.58
N TYR A 79 -9.04 -0.19 -6.25
CA TYR A 79 -9.96 -0.89 -7.15
C TYR A 79 -11.08 -1.57 -6.35
N THR A 80 -10.72 -2.18 -5.22
CA THR A 80 -11.64 -2.59 -4.17
C THR A 80 -11.22 -1.89 -2.90
N ARG A 81 -12.18 -1.39 -2.13
CA ARG A 81 -11.90 -0.64 -0.91
C ARG A 81 -11.19 -1.54 0.08
N TYR A 82 -10.12 -1.08 0.71
CA TYR A 82 -9.39 -1.90 1.67
C TYR A 82 -10.28 -2.43 2.80
N ILE A 83 -11.26 -1.63 3.25
CA ILE A 83 -12.20 -2.05 4.30
C ILE A 83 -13.03 -3.26 3.89
N ASP A 84 -13.40 -3.38 2.62
CA ASP A 84 -14.23 -4.48 2.14
C ASP A 84 -13.41 -5.77 2.06
N GLU A 85 -12.17 -5.70 1.57
CA GLU A 85 -11.27 -6.86 1.58
C GLU A 85 -10.93 -7.31 3.01
N VAL A 86 -10.62 -6.35 3.90
CA VAL A 86 -10.21 -6.66 5.28
C VAL A 86 -11.32 -7.35 6.07
N ARG A 87 -12.58 -7.04 5.79
CA ARG A 87 -13.75 -7.64 6.48
C ARG A 87 -13.92 -9.12 6.20
N VAL A 88 -13.54 -9.61 5.03
CA VAL A 88 -13.92 -10.94 4.56
C VAL A 88 -12.75 -11.89 4.37
N TYR A 89 -11.57 -11.38 4.00
CA TYR A 89 -10.44 -12.20 3.54
C TYR A 89 -10.15 -13.42 4.43
N TYR A 90 -9.84 -13.19 5.71
CA TYR A 90 -9.51 -14.29 6.61
C TYR A 90 -10.72 -15.14 7.06
N ALA A 91 -11.93 -14.57 7.02
CA ALA A 91 -13.14 -15.34 7.30
C ALA A 91 -13.43 -16.36 6.19
N GLU A 92 -13.17 -15.98 4.93
CA GLU A 92 -13.32 -16.85 3.76
C GLU A 92 -12.27 -17.97 3.74
N HIS A 93 -11.06 -17.70 4.21
CA HIS A 93 -9.96 -18.67 4.26
C HIS A 93 -9.89 -19.46 5.59
N GLY A 94 -10.69 -19.11 6.60
CA GLY A 94 -10.68 -19.76 7.92
C GLY A 94 -9.39 -19.54 8.73
N LEU A 95 -8.73 -18.39 8.53
CA LEU A 95 -7.42 -18.07 9.11
C LEU A 95 -7.52 -16.96 10.17
N SER A 96 -6.47 -16.80 10.99
CA SER A 96 -6.40 -15.72 11.98
C SER A 96 -5.98 -14.40 11.35
N SER A 97 -6.67 -13.31 11.70
CA SER A 97 -6.30 -11.97 11.23
C SER A 97 -5.10 -11.40 11.99
N LYS A 98 -3.92 -11.46 11.38
CA LYS A 98 -2.65 -10.92 11.93
C LYS A 98 -2.06 -9.88 10.96
N ILE A 99 -1.21 -8.98 11.46
CA ILE A 99 -0.51 -7.97 10.64
C ILE A 99 1.00 -8.11 10.75
N ASN A 100 1.53 -8.19 11.97
CA ASN A 100 2.96 -8.37 12.20
C ASN A 100 3.35 -9.82 11.86
N GLN A 101 3.66 -10.05 10.59
CA GLN A 101 4.00 -11.34 10.01
C GLN A 101 5.13 -11.18 9.01
N THR A 102 6.08 -12.10 9.07
CA THR A 102 7.15 -12.23 8.07
C THR A 102 6.59 -12.76 6.75
N VAL A 103 7.36 -12.62 5.66
CA VAL A 103 7.03 -13.25 4.36
C VAL A 103 6.82 -14.75 4.50
N TYR A 104 7.58 -15.43 5.37
CA TYR A 104 7.46 -16.88 5.60
C TYR A 104 6.18 -17.28 6.35
N GLU A 105 5.58 -16.36 7.10
CA GLU A 105 4.30 -16.59 7.78
C GLU A 105 3.10 -16.34 6.84
N CYS A 106 3.32 -15.63 5.73
CA CYS A 106 2.31 -15.23 4.74
C CYS A 106 2.27 -16.16 3.51
N LEU A 107 2.23 -17.48 3.72
CA LEU A 107 2.32 -18.50 2.66
C LEU A 107 1.11 -19.44 2.59
N ALA A 108 0.05 -19.21 3.35
CA ALA A 108 -1.08 -20.15 3.43
C ALA A 108 -1.99 -20.10 2.19
N THR A 109 -2.14 -18.93 1.56
CA THR A 109 -3.09 -18.71 0.45
C THR A 109 -2.44 -18.17 -0.83
N ASP A 110 -1.11 -18.09 -0.88
CA ASP A 110 -0.31 -17.39 -1.92
C ASP A 110 -0.59 -15.88 -2.06
N THR A 111 -1.63 -15.36 -1.39
CA THR A 111 -2.05 -13.95 -1.44
C THR A 111 -1.96 -13.26 -0.09
N ASP A 112 -1.59 -13.99 0.97
CA ASP A 112 -1.57 -13.47 2.34
C ASP A 112 -0.67 -12.25 2.48
N TYR A 113 0.53 -12.30 1.88
CA TYR A 113 1.47 -11.19 1.94
C TYR A 113 0.89 -9.96 1.25
N TYR A 114 0.35 -10.13 0.04
CA TYR A 114 -0.28 -9.05 -0.70
C TYR A 114 -1.45 -8.43 0.08
N TYR A 115 -2.30 -9.25 0.67
CA TYR A 115 -3.39 -8.77 1.51
C TYR A 115 -2.89 -8.01 2.76
N VAL A 116 -1.93 -8.58 3.50
CA VAL A 116 -1.39 -7.96 4.73
C VAL A 116 -0.71 -6.64 4.42
N ALA A 117 0.17 -6.64 3.42
CA ALA A 117 1.06 -5.53 3.10
C ALA A 117 0.36 -4.41 2.30
N TYR A 118 -0.49 -4.75 1.33
CA TYR A 118 -1.08 -3.76 0.41
C TYR A 118 -2.53 -3.37 0.72
N HIS A 119 -3.23 -4.09 1.62
CA HIS A 119 -4.65 -3.78 1.93
C HIS A 119 -4.84 -3.52 3.42
N LYS A 120 -4.38 -4.45 4.27
CA LYS A 120 -4.60 -4.36 5.70
C LYS A 120 -3.72 -3.30 6.37
N ALA A 121 -2.42 -3.27 6.07
CA ALA A 121 -1.49 -2.28 6.61
C ALA A 121 -1.89 -0.83 6.28
N PRO A 122 -2.16 -0.44 5.01
CA PRO A 122 -2.55 0.93 4.70
C PRO A 122 -3.89 1.33 5.33
N LEU A 123 -4.85 0.40 5.46
CA LEU A 123 -6.09 0.66 6.19
C LEU A 123 -5.86 0.92 7.69
N ILE A 124 -4.91 0.22 8.31
CA ILE A 124 -4.55 0.47 9.71
C ILE A 124 -3.87 1.84 9.86
N PHE A 125 -3.00 2.23 8.93
CA PHE A 125 -2.42 3.57 8.92
C PHE A 125 -3.48 4.65 8.72
N GLU A 126 -4.48 4.41 7.88
CA GLU A 126 -5.61 5.32 7.73
C GLU A 126 -6.45 5.42 9.01
N ALA A 127 -6.71 4.29 9.68
CA ALA A 127 -7.39 4.31 10.98
C ALA A 127 -6.59 5.08 12.04
N LEU A 128 -5.26 4.97 12.04
CA LEU A 128 -4.38 5.77 12.90
C LEU A 128 -4.46 7.26 12.55
N ARG A 129 -4.41 7.62 11.26
CA ARG A 129 -4.60 9.01 10.80
C ARG A 129 -5.93 9.59 11.26
N GLN A 130 -7.02 8.85 11.12
CA GLN A 130 -8.35 9.29 11.57
C GLN A 130 -8.43 9.46 13.09
N THR A 131 -7.68 8.66 13.84
CA THR A 131 -7.64 8.72 15.31
C THR A 131 -6.80 9.91 15.80
N LEU A 132 -5.64 10.14 15.19
CA LEU A 132 -4.69 11.18 15.59
C LEU A 132 -5.00 12.55 14.98
N GLY A 133 -5.69 12.57 13.83
CA GLY A 133 -5.79 13.74 12.98
C GLY A 133 -4.61 13.84 12.01
N LEU A 134 -4.85 14.47 10.85
CA LEU A 134 -3.89 14.53 9.74
C LEU A 134 -2.55 15.14 10.16
N THR A 135 -2.56 16.28 10.88
CA THR A 135 -1.35 16.99 11.28
C THR A 135 -0.43 16.11 12.13
N ASP A 136 -0.95 15.54 13.21
CA ASP A 136 -0.16 14.74 14.15
C ASP A 136 0.31 13.43 13.51
N PHE A 137 -0.51 12.83 12.64
CA PHE A 137 -0.11 11.65 11.87
C PHE A 137 1.08 11.94 10.94
N LEU A 138 1.01 13.04 10.17
CA LEU A 138 2.09 13.44 9.26
C LEU A 138 3.38 13.82 10.02
N GLU A 139 3.27 14.48 11.18
CA GLU A 139 4.44 14.73 12.03
C GLU A 139 5.04 13.43 12.59
N GLY A 140 4.20 12.44 12.92
CA GLY A 140 4.66 11.10 13.30
C GLY A 140 5.44 10.41 12.17
N LEU A 141 4.94 10.48 10.92
CA LEU A 141 5.65 9.94 9.76
C LEU A 141 7.00 10.63 9.53
N LYS A 142 7.08 11.95 9.69
CA LYS A 142 8.34 12.72 9.59
C LYS A 142 9.32 12.45 10.73
N LEU A 143 8.85 11.96 11.87
CA LEU A 143 9.72 11.55 12.98
C LEU A 143 10.26 10.13 12.77
N TYR A 144 9.48 9.28 12.10
CA TYR A 144 9.88 7.93 11.74
C TYR A 144 10.94 7.90 10.63
N PHE A 145 10.85 8.83 9.67
CA PHE A 145 11.87 9.13 8.66
C PHE A 145 13.00 10.01 9.21
#